data_AF-A0A109LC24-F1
#
_entry.id   AF-A0A109LC24-F1
#
_cell.length_a   1.000
_cell.length_b   1.000
_cell.length_c   1.000
_cell.angle_alpha   90.00
_cell.angle_beta   90.00
_cell.angle_gamma   90.00
#
_symmetry.space_group_name_H-M   'P 1'
#
loop_
_entity.id
_entity.type
_entity.pdbx_description
1 polymer ?
#
loop_
_entity_poly.entity_id
_entity_poly.type
_entity_poly.pdbx_seq_one_letter_code
_entity_poly.pdbx_strand_id
1 'polypeptide(L)'
;MASFYFDRYGIETVSIRIGSSFPQPQNRRMMHTWLSFDDLTQLLERALYTPNVGHTVVYGMSANLDTWWDNRYAAHLGFAPKDSSEVFRAQVEAQPPVAADDPAKVYQGGAFCAAGPFGD
;
A
#
# COMPACT_ATOMS: atom_id res chain seq x y z
N MET A 1 -6.63 -15.91 -6.81
CA MET A 1 -6.62 -16.37 -8.21
C MET A 1 -5.21 -16.37 -8.80
N ALA A 2 -4.39 -15.33 -8.60
CA ALA A 2 -3.03 -15.28 -9.15
C ALA A 2 -2.13 -16.52 -8.84
N SER A 3 -2.00 -16.94 -7.58
CA SER A 3 -1.26 -18.18 -7.21
C SER A 3 -1.70 -19.39 -8.03
N PHE A 4 -3.01 -19.63 -8.16
CA PHE A 4 -3.51 -20.77 -8.94
C PHE A 4 -3.05 -20.75 -10.41
N TYR A 5 -3.08 -19.58 -11.07
CA TYR A 5 -2.67 -19.47 -12.47
C TYR A 5 -1.15 -19.57 -12.64
N PHE A 6 -0.38 -19.12 -11.65
CA PHE A 6 1.05 -19.37 -11.62
C PHE A 6 1.35 -20.86 -11.45
N ASP A 7 0.80 -21.50 -10.42
CA ASP A 7 1.08 -22.90 -10.08
C ASP A 7 0.65 -23.87 -11.20
N ARG A 8 -0.45 -23.57 -11.89
CA ARG A 8 -1.02 -24.44 -12.93
C ARG A 8 -0.50 -24.15 -14.34
N TYR A 9 -0.23 -22.88 -14.66
CA TYR A 9 0.01 -22.44 -16.03
C TYR A 9 1.28 -21.60 -16.20
N GLY A 10 2.02 -21.32 -15.13
CA GLY A 10 3.22 -20.50 -15.17
C GLY A 10 2.97 -19.01 -15.44
N ILE A 11 1.72 -18.54 -15.31
CA ILE A 11 1.41 -17.12 -15.49
C ILE A 11 1.93 -16.36 -14.27
N GLU A 12 3.01 -15.62 -14.47
CA GLU A 12 3.60 -14.78 -13.43
C GLU A 12 2.70 -13.58 -13.11
N THR A 13 2.67 -13.17 -11.83
CA THR A 13 1.83 -12.07 -11.35
C THR A 13 2.43 -11.45 -10.10
N VAL A 14 2.66 -10.14 -10.13
CA VAL A 14 2.89 -9.34 -8.92
C VAL A 14 1.56 -8.78 -8.44
N SER A 15 1.03 -9.33 -7.34
CA SER A 15 -0.20 -8.89 -6.69
C SER A 15 0.08 -7.70 -5.75
N ILE A 16 -0.09 -6.49 -6.27
CA ILE A 16 0.12 -5.25 -5.49
C ILE A 16 -1.09 -4.97 -4.61
N ARG A 17 -0.90 -5.04 -3.29
CA ARG A 17 -1.87 -4.56 -2.29
C ARG A 17 -1.64 -3.06 -2.08
N ILE A 18 -2.25 -2.25 -2.95
CA ILE A 18 -2.10 -0.79 -2.94
C ILE A 18 -2.61 -0.24 -1.61
N GLY A 19 -1.78 0.56 -0.93
CA GLY A 19 -2.18 1.27 0.28
C GLY A 19 -3.07 2.48 -0.03
N SER A 20 -2.47 3.64 -0.30
CA SER A 20 -3.20 4.88 -0.59
C SER A 20 -2.42 5.71 -1.60
N SER A 21 -2.70 5.47 -2.88
CA SER A 21 -2.04 6.15 -4.00
C SER A 21 -2.74 7.47 -4.34
N PHE A 22 -2.22 8.57 -3.80
CA PHE A 22 -2.78 9.92 -3.93
C PHE A 22 -1.66 10.95 -4.03
N PRO A 23 -1.94 12.19 -4.46
CA PRO A 23 -0.92 13.26 -4.49
C PRO A 23 -0.25 13.51 -3.13
N GLN A 24 -0.99 13.34 -2.03
CA GLN A 24 -0.50 13.47 -0.65
C GLN A 24 -1.40 12.68 0.32
N PRO A 25 -0.91 12.27 1.52
CA PRO A 25 -1.73 11.64 2.54
C PRO A 25 -2.82 12.59 3.04
N GLN A 26 -4.06 12.11 3.09
CA GLN A 26 -5.22 12.94 3.47
C GLN A 26 -5.52 12.89 4.96
N ASN A 27 -5.05 11.88 5.68
CA ASN A 27 -5.34 11.64 7.08
C ASN A 27 -4.23 10.83 7.76
N ARG A 28 -4.34 10.67 9.09
CA ARG A 28 -3.34 9.98 9.92
C ARG A 28 -3.09 8.54 9.51
N ARG A 29 -4.11 7.80 9.05
CA ARG A 29 -3.94 6.45 8.50
C ARG A 29 -3.03 6.47 7.27
N MET A 30 -3.21 7.42 6.37
CA MET A 30 -2.40 7.52 5.16
C MET A 30 -0.93 7.81 5.47
N MET A 31 -0.57 8.34 6.64
CA MET A 31 0.84 8.42 7.05
C MET A 31 1.54 7.06 7.08
N HIS A 32 0.79 5.96 7.24
CA HIS A 32 1.35 4.61 7.19
C HIS A 32 1.23 3.97 5.81
N THR A 33 0.14 4.27 5.10
CA THR A 33 -0.25 3.55 3.88
C THR A 33 -0.01 4.32 2.60
N TRP A 34 0.49 5.56 2.65
CA TRP A 34 0.66 6.40 1.47
C TRP A 34 1.65 5.77 0.49
N LEU A 35 1.32 5.90 -0.78
CA LEU A 35 2.13 5.49 -1.92
C LEU A 35 2.13 6.67 -2.89
N SER A 36 3.29 7.27 -3.14
CA SER A 36 3.40 8.32 -4.14
C SER A 36 3.18 7.75 -5.55
N PHE A 37 2.87 8.60 -6.51
CA PHE A 37 2.75 8.16 -7.91
C PHE A 37 4.10 7.72 -8.49
N ASP A 38 5.20 8.33 -8.06
CA ASP A 38 6.54 7.96 -8.51
C ASP A 38 6.96 6.59 -7.97
N ASP A 39 6.65 6.29 -6.70
CA ASP A 39 6.89 4.97 -6.12
C ASP A 39 5.95 3.90 -6.67
N LEU A 40 4.69 4.23 -6.97
CA LEU A 40 3.80 3.32 -7.70
C LEU A 40 4.38 3.00 -9.09
N THR A 41 4.87 4.01 -9.80
CA THR A 41 5.49 3.83 -11.13
C THR A 41 6.71 2.94 -11.03
N GLN A 42 7.59 3.18 -10.07
CA GLN A 42 8.75 2.33 -9.81
C GLN A 42 8.32 0.88 -9.51
N LEU A 43 7.30 0.68 -8.67
CA LEU A 43 6.81 -0.66 -8.35
C LEU A 43 6.25 -1.39 -9.57
N LEU A 44 5.54 -0.68 -10.44
CA LEU A 44 5.04 -1.22 -11.71
C LEU A 44 6.20 -1.59 -12.65
N GLU A 45 7.22 -0.75 -12.77
CA GLU A 45 8.44 -1.07 -13.54
C GLU A 45 9.11 -2.33 -13.00
N ARG A 46 9.26 -2.45 -11.67
CA ARG A 46 9.82 -3.65 -11.04
C ARG A 46 8.96 -4.89 -11.30
N ALA A 47 7.64 -4.76 -11.26
CA ALA A 47 6.72 -5.85 -11.55
C ALA A 47 6.81 -6.34 -13.01
N LEU A 48 7.11 -5.45 -13.95
CA LEU A 48 7.18 -5.76 -15.38
C LEU A 48 8.55 -6.28 -15.82
N TYR A 49 9.63 -5.72 -15.27
CA TYR A 49 10.98 -5.95 -15.80
C TYR A 49 11.85 -6.88 -14.95
N THR A 50 11.45 -7.19 -13.72
CA THR A 50 12.18 -8.20 -12.92
C THR A 50 11.92 -9.58 -13.51
N PRO A 51 12.96 -10.38 -13.80
CA PRO A 51 12.76 -11.74 -14.26
C PRO A 51 12.30 -12.66 -13.11
N ASN A 52 11.54 -13.71 -13.43
CA ASN A 52 11.15 -14.77 -12.49
C ASN A 52 10.40 -14.25 -11.24
N VAL A 53 9.43 -13.34 -11.41
CA VAL A 53 8.64 -12.79 -10.29
C VAL A 53 7.66 -13.80 -9.69
N GLY A 54 7.38 -14.90 -10.39
CA GLY A 54 6.46 -15.94 -9.96
C GLY A 54 5.08 -15.39 -9.60
N HIS A 55 4.48 -15.90 -8.51
CA HIS A 55 3.39 -15.20 -7.82
C HIS A 55 3.93 -14.48 -6.59
N THR A 56 4.07 -13.16 -6.68
CA THR A 56 4.61 -12.33 -5.60
C THR A 56 3.56 -11.37 -5.08
N VAL A 57 3.32 -11.38 -3.77
CA VAL A 57 2.50 -10.37 -3.09
C VAL A 57 3.42 -9.29 -2.57
N VAL A 58 3.08 -8.03 -2.87
CA VAL A 58 3.80 -6.85 -2.40
C VAL A 58 2.80 -5.82 -1.90
N TYR A 59 3.09 -5.18 -0.77
CA TYR A 59 2.33 -4.05 -0.27
C TYR A 59 2.84 -2.76 -0.90
N GLY A 60 1.96 -2.05 -1.59
CA GLY A 60 2.29 -0.78 -2.23
C GLY A 60 2.22 0.37 -1.24
N MET A 61 3.37 0.74 -0.68
CA MET A 61 3.56 1.93 0.14
C MET A 61 4.93 2.55 -0.16
N SER A 62 5.04 3.86 0.02
CA SER A 62 6.29 4.61 -0.03
C SER A 62 7.15 4.33 1.21
N ALA A 63 8.33 4.94 1.31
CA ALA A 63 9.23 4.84 2.46
C ALA A 63 8.73 5.70 3.65
N ASN A 64 7.48 5.47 4.04
CA ASN A 64 6.85 6.12 5.19
C ASN A 64 7.61 5.74 6.47
N LEU A 65 7.72 6.66 7.43
CA LEU A 65 8.50 6.44 8.66
C LEU A 65 7.94 5.25 9.48
N ASP A 66 6.63 5.25 9.67
CA ASP A 66 5.91 4.21 10.39
C ASP A 66 5.14 3.35 9.39
N THR A 67 5.45 2.06 9.29
CA THR A 67 4.78 1.14 8.35
C THR A 67 4.08 0.00 9.07
N TRP A 68 3.02 -0.53 8.44
CA TRP A 68 2.27 -1.70 8.96
C TRP A 68 2.60 -3.00 8.25
N TRP A 69 3.29 -2.90 7.12
CA TRP A 69 3.47 -4.00 6.18
C TRP A 69 4.95 -4.28 5.97
N ASP A 70 5.26 -5.54 5.71
CA ASP A 70 6.62 -5.99 5.48
C ASP A 70 6.71 -6.65 4.11
N ASN A 71 7.62 -6.15 3.27
CA ASN A 71 7.85 -6.61 1.91
C ASN A 71 9.06 -7.55 1.78
N ARG A 72 9.58 -8.14 2.87
CA ARG A 72 10.77 -9.02 2.83
C ARG A 72 10.68 -10.16 1.81
N TYR A 73 9.50 -10.74 1.61
CA TYR A 73 9.30 -11.82 0.63
C TYR A 73 9.21 -11.32 -0.82
N ALA A 74 8.93 -10.03 -1.02
CA ALA A 74 8.96 -9.35 -2.31
C ALA A 74 10.29 -8.62 -2.58
N ALA A 75 11.30 -8.76 -1.72
CA ALA A 75 12.57 -8.05 -1.84
C ALA A 75 13.30 -8.32 -3.17
N HIS A 76 13.09 -9.51 -3.76
CA HIS A 76 13.64 -9.89 -5.06
C HIS A 76 13.13 -9.00 -6.22
N LEU A 77 12.01 -8.29 -6.05
CA LEU A 77 11.54 -7.29 -7.03
C LEU A 77 12.47 -6.08 -7.12
N GLY A 78 13.33 -5.84 -6.13
CA GLY A 78 14.19 -4.65 -6.10
C GLY A 78 13.42 -3.33 -6.01
N PHE A 79 12.18 -3.37 -5.48
CA PHE A 79 11.41 -2.17 -5.17
C PHE A 79 12.02 -1.45 -3.98
N ALA A 80 12.41 -0.20 -4.19
CA ALA A 80 13.07 0.68 -3.22
C ALA A 80 12.37 2.05 -3.28
N PRO A 81 11.26 2.23 -2.54
CA PRO A 81 10.52 3.49 -2.56
C PRO A 81 11.40 4.64 -2.09
N LYS A 82 11.22 5.82 -2.69
CA LYS A 82 12.05 6.99 -2.49
C LYS A 82 11.33 8.10 -1.74
N ASP A 83 10.00 8.16 -1.85
CA ASP A 83 9.21 9.20 -1.20
C ASP A 83 8.82 8.78 0.22
N SER A 84 8.42 9.76 1.03
CA SER A 84 7.96 9.52 2.40
C SER A 84 6.80 10.44 2.74
N SER A 85 5.80 9.90 3.43
CA SER A 85 4.67 10.68 3.96
C SER A 85 5.09 11.77 4.94
N GLU A 86 6.29 11.68 5.53
CA GLU A 86 6.73 12.54 6.63
C GLU A 86 6.76 14.03 6.28
N VAL A 87 6.98 14.38 5.01
CA VAL A 87 6.94 15.77 4.55
C VAL A 87 5.55 16.40 4.76
N PHE A 88 4.51 15.59 4.93
CA PHE A 88 3.12 16.01 5.16
C PHE A 88 2.67 15.91 6.63
N ARG A 89 3.54 15.44 7.54
CA ARG A 89 3.17 15.18 8.94
C ARG A 89 2.51 16.39 9.61
N ALA A 90 3.13 17.56 9.50
CA ALA A 90 2.61 18.78 10.11
C ALA A 90 1.21 19.15 9.59
N GLN A 91 0.98 19.00 8.28
CA GLN A 91 -0.32 19.27 7.66
C GLN A 91 -1.39 18.27 8.15
N VAL A 92 -1.06 16.98 8.25
CA VAL A 92 -1.98 15.94 8.71
C VAL A 92 -2.28 16.08 10.21
N GLU A 93 -1.29 16.42 11.02
CA GLU A 93 -1.46 16.59 12.47
C GLU A 93 -2.23 17.86 12.84
N ALA A 94 -2.23 18.89 11.99
CA ALA A 94 -3.06 20.08 12.14
C ALA A 94 -4.57 19.80 11.96
N GLN A 95 -4.95 18.66 11.35
CA GLN A 95 -6.35 18.26 11.23
C GLN A 95 -6.90 17.80 12.59
N PRO A 96 -8.20 18.03 12.89
CA PRO A 96 -8.83 17.55 14.12
C PRO A 96 -8.57 16.05 14.36
N PRO A 97 -8.28 15.63 15.59
CA PRO A 97 -8.13 14.22 15.90
C PRO A 97 -9.47 13.49 15.76
N VAL A 98 -9.42 12.25 15.30
CA VAL A 98 -10.57 11.35 15.33
C VAL A 98 -10.71 10.69 16.71
N ALA A 99 -11.91 10.19 17.01
CA ALA A 99 -12.18 9.47 18.24
C ALA A 99 -11.24 8.25 18.41
N ALA A 100 -11.04 7.81 19.66
CA ALA A 100 -10.11 6.70 19.94
C ALA A 100 -10.55 5.37 19.34
N ASP A 101 -11.87 5.18 19.23
CA ASP A 101 -12.56 4.02 18.69
C ASP A 101 -12.96 4.18 17.22
N ASP A 102 -12.56 5.27 16.57
CA ASP A 102 -12.83 5.49 15.15
C ASP A 102 -12.19 4.35 14.32
N PRO A 103 -12.95 3.67 13.44
CA PRO A 103 -12.42 2.60 12.58
C PRO A 103 -11.21 3.02 11.73
N ALA A 104 -11.13 4.30 11.33
CA ALA A 104 -9.97 4.90 10.65
C ALA A 104 -8.69 4.91 11.50
N LYS A 105 -8.83 4.87 12.82
CA LYS A 105 -7.73 4.82 13.79
C LYS A 105 -7.41 3.41 14.26
N VAL A 106 -8.42 2.53 14.35
CA VAL A 106 -8.28 1.18 14.91
C VAL A 106 -7.87 0.14 13.87
N TYR A 107 -8.40 0.23 12.64
CA TYR A 107 -8.23 -0.81 11.62
C TYR A 107 -7.47 -0.33 10.40
N GLN A 108 -6.68 -1.21 9.80
CA GLN A 108 -5.89 -0.88 8.59
C GLN A 108 -6.77 -0.52 7.38
N GLY A 109 -7.98 -1.08 7.29
CA GLY A 109 -8.97 -0.77 6.25
C GLY A 109 -9.63 0.62 6.42
N GLY A 110 -9.46 1.23 7.59
CA GLY A 110 -10.01 2.52 7.95
C GLY A 110 -11.53 2.61 7.77
N ALA A 111 -12.01 3.66 7.12
CA ALA A 111 -13.45 3.91 6.94
C ALA A 111 -14.19 2.76 6.23
N PHE A 112 -13.50 1.94 5.43
CA PHE A 112 -14.11 0.76 4.80
C PHE A 112 -14.59 -0.28 5.82
N CYS A 113 -14.01 -0.32 7.02
CA CYS A 113 -14.45 -1.21 8.11
C CYS A 113 -15.79 -0.76 8.74
N ALA A 114 -16.27 0.44 8.41
CA ALA A 114 -17.54 1.00 8.89
C ALA A 114 -18.55 1.21 7.75
N ALA A 115 -18.13 1.00 6.51
CA ALA A 115 -18.94 1.32 5.35
C ALA A 115 -19.92 0.17 5.06
N GLY A 116 -21.21 0.50 5.05
CA GLY A 116 -22.28 -0.42 4.68
C GLY A 116 -23.34 -0.67 5.78
N PRO A 117 -24.24 -1.65 5.57
CA PRO A 117 -24.30 -2.53 4.41
C PRO A 117 -24.55 -1.74 3.11
N PHE A 118 -23.82 -2.09 2.06
CA PHE A 118 -24.14 -1.65 0.71
C PHE A 118 -25.27 -2.56 0.22
N GLY A 119 -26.41 -1.99 -0.18
CA GLY A 119 -27.53 -2.78 -0.69
C GLY A 119 -27.16 -3.55 -1.97
N ASP A 120 -27.96 -4.57 -2.27
CA ASP A 120 -27.94 -5.27 -3.56
C ASP A 120 -28.53 -4.41 -4.70
#